data_AF-A0A7C3HH25-F1
#
_entry.id   AF-A0A7C3HH25-F1
#
_cell.length_a   1.000
_cell.length_b   1.000
_cell.length_c   1.000
_cell.angle_alpha   90.00
_cell.angle_beta   90.00
_cell.angle_gamma   90.00
#
_symmetry.space_group_name_H-M   'P 1'
#
loop_
_entity.id
_entity.type
_entity.pdbx_description
1 polymer ?
#
loop_
_entity_poly.entity_id
_entity_poly.type
_entity_poly.pdbx_seq_one_letter_code
_entity_poly.pdbx_strand_id
1 'polypeptide(L)' 'MNLSAEHIERLATETGFRPETLEKVIRLGEFAADVGRHPLLSRVLALKGGTALNLMFGSPARLSVDL' A
#
# COMPACT_ATOMS: atom_id res chain seq x y z
N MET A 1 3.25 10.78 -3.28
CA MET A 1 3.94 10.64 -4.59
C MET A 1 2.98 11.11 -5.69
N ASN A 2 3.45 11.66 -6.81
CA ASN A 2 2.55 11.91 -7.95
C ASN A 2 2.51 10.65 -8.82
N LEU A 3 1.43 9.85 -8.67
CA LEU A 3 1.25 8.61 -9.41
C LEU A 3 0.65 8.94 -10.78
N SER A 4 1.49 8.99 -11.81
CA SER A 4 0.99 9.07 -13.19
C SER A 4 0.42 7.72 -13.61
N ALA A 5 -0.54 7.74 -14.54
CA ALA A 5 -1.10 6.52 -15.11
C ALA A 5 -0.01 5.62 -15.72
N GLU A 6 0.95 6.20 -16.46
CA GLU A 6 2.09 5.49 -17.04
C GLU A 6 2.94 4.78 -15.97
N HIS A 7 3.17 5.42 -14.82
CA HIS A 7 3.94 4.82 -13.75
C HIS A 7 3.21 3.62 -13.14
N ILE A 8 1.89 3.72 -12.96
CA ILE A 8 1.05 2.63 -12.46
C ILE A 8 1.03 1.47 -13.45
N GLU A 9 0.89 1.72 -14.75
CA GLU A 9 0.90 0.68 -15.79
C GLU A 9 2.22 -0.08 -15.85
N ARG A 10 3.35 0.63 -15.71
CA ARG A 10 4.67 0.01 -15.64
C ARG A 10 4.79 -0.91 -14.41
N LEU A 11 4.38 -0.44 -13.23
CA LEU A 11 4.41 -1.26 -12.01
C LEU A 11 3.44 -2.45 -12.09
N ALA A 12 2.27 -2.27 -12.71
CA ALA A 12 1.29 -3.34 -12.95
C ALA A 12 1.89 -4.43 -13.84
N THR A 13 2.62 -4.04 -14.89
CA THR A 13 3.34 -4.96 -15.78
C THR A 13 4.46 -5.70 -15.04
N GLU A 14 5.26 -5.01 -14.23
CA GLU A 14 6.37 -5.60 -13.46
C GLU A 14 5.90 -6.58 -12.38
N THR A 15 4.77 -6.28 -11.73
CA THR A 15 4.24 -7.06 -10.60
C THR A 15 3.21 -8.11 -11.00
N GLY A 16 2.60 -7.97 -12.17
CA GLY A 16 1.48 -8.81 -12.63
C GLY A 16 0.14 -8.50 -11.96
N PHE A 17 0.05 -7.43 -11.15
CA PHE A 17 -1.21 -7.02 -10.53
C PHE A 17 -2.02 -6.08 -11.42
N ARG A 18 -3.34 -6.01 -11.16
CA ARG A 18 -4.23 -5.09 -11.88
C ARG A 18 -3.88 -3.63 -11.54
N PRO A 19 -3.75 -2.73 -12.54
CA PRO A 19 -3.37 -1.33 -12.33
C PRO A 19 -4.21 -0.62 -11.26
N GLU A 20 -5.52 -0.79 -11.29
CA GLU A 20 -6.45 -0.08 -10.39
C GLU A 20 -6.30 -0.56 -8.93
N THR A 21 -6.06 -1.87 -8.76
CA THR A 21 -5.85 -2.44 -7.42
C THR A 21 -4.47 -2.04 -6.89
N LEU A 22 -3.47 -2.02 -7.76
CA LEU A 22 -2.11 -1.62 -7.40
C LEU A 22 -2.05 -0.15 -6.97
N GLU A 23 -2.67 0.74 -7.74
CA GLU A 23 -2.77 2.16 -7.37
C GLU A 23 -3.46 2.32 -6.01
N LYS A 24 -4.58 1.60 -5.79
CA LYS A 24 -5.28 1.63 -4.50
C LYS A 24 -4.37 1.21 -3.35
N VAL A 25 -3.63 0.10 -3.49
CA VAL A 25 -2.71 -0.36 -2.43
C VAL A 25 -1.57 0.61 -2.18
N ILE A 26 -1.00 1.22 -3.23
CA ILE A 26 0.04 2.24 -3.08
C ILE A 26 -0.48 3.42 -2.26
N ARG A 27 -1.68 3.93 -2.59
CA ARG A 27 -2.31 5.05 -1.86
C ARG A 27 -2.64 4.69 -0.41
N LEU A 28 -3.14 3.48 -0.16
CA LEU A 28 -3.38 2.98 1.20
C LEU A 28 -2.07 2.85 1.99
N GLY A 29 -0.99 2.42 1.35
CA GLY A 29 0.35 2.39 1.93
C GLY A 29 0.87 3.77 2.31
N GLU A 30 0.69 4.77 1.44
CA GLU A 30 1.02 6.17 1.75
C GLU A 30 0.23 6.68 2.97
N PHE A 31 -1.08 6.45 3.00
CA PHE A 31 -1.93 6.82 4.13
C PHE A 31 -1.52 6.13 5.43
N ALA A 32 -1.26 4.82 5.41
CA ALA A 32 -0.78 4.08 6.57
C ALA A 32 0.57 4.59 7.07
N ALA A 33 1.47 5.00 6.16
CA ALA A 33 2.74 5.62 6.51
C ALA A 33 2.54 6.99 7.20
N ASP A 34 1.57 7.79 6.77
CA ASP A 34 1.24 9.07 7.42
C ASP A 34 0.66 8.88 8.81
N VAL A 35 -0.23 7.89 9.00
CA VAL A 35 -0.70 7.48 10.33
C VAL A 35 0.49 7.08 11.23
N GLY A 36 1.45 6.31 10.68
CA GLY A 36 2.66 5.91 11.39
C GLY A 36 3.63 7.05 11.72
N ARG A 37 3.60 8.16 10.97
CA ARG A 37 4.40 9.37 11.27
C ARG A 37 3.74 10.28 12.31
N HIS A 38 2.43 10.19 12.50
CA HIS A 38 1.71 11.06 13.40
C HIS A 38 2.09 10.79 14.88
N PRO A 39 2.48 11.79 15.68
CA PRO A 39 3.01 11.59 17.04
C PRO A 39 2.09 10.84 18.01
N LEU A 40 0.77 11.09 17.92
CA LEU A 40 -0.24 10.38 18.70
C LEU A 40 -0.62 9.02 18.09
N LEU A 41 -1.08 9.00 16.83
CA LEU A 41 -1.65 7.82 16.20
C LEU A 41 -0.68 6.64 16.12
N SER A 42 0.60 6.91 15.86
CA SER A 42 1.65 5.88 15.86
C SER A 42 1.79 5.11 17.17
N ARG A 43 1.33 5.66 18.28
CA ARG A 43 1.41 5.05 19.62
C ARG A 43 0.14 4.29 20.01
N VAL A 44 -0.98 4.60 19.37
CA VAL A 44 -2.31 4.10 19.78
C VAL A 44 -2.99 3.25 18.71
N LEU A 45 -2.49 3.27 17.48
CA LEU A 45 -2.97 2.43 16.37
C LEU A 45 -1.88 1.44 15.94
N ALA A 46 -2.31 0.21 15.66
CA ALA A 46 -1.46 -0.82 15.09
C ALA A 46 -2.07 -1.30 13.76
N LEU A 47 -1.25 -1.29 12.69
CA LEU A 47 -1.61 -1.90 11.42
C LEU A 47 -1.53 -3.42 11.55
N LYS A 48 -2.59 -4.12 11.13
CA LYS A 48 -2.72 -5.57 11.29
C LYS A 48 -3.38 -6.22 10.06
N GLY A 49 -3.48 -7.55 10.07
CA GLY A 49 -4.15 -8.31 9.03
C GLY A 49 -3.40 -8.34 7.70
N GLY A 50 -4.14 -8.55 6.60
CA GLY A 50 -3.59 -8.72 5.26
C GLY A 50 -2.80 -7.52 4.73
N THR A 51 -3.18 -6.31 5.16
CA THR A 51 -2.51 -5.08 4.72
C THR A 51 -1.15 -4.90 5.41
N ALA A 52 -1.03 -5.26 6.69
CA ALA A 52 0.27 -5.34 7.35
C ALA A 52 1.20 -6.33 6.62
N LEU A 53 0.69 -7.50 6.24
CA LEU A 53 1.44 -8.50 5.48
C LEU A 53 1.88 -7.97 4.11
N ASN A 54 1.00 -7.24 3.42
CA ASN A 54 1.28 -6.63 2.11
C ASN A 54 2.42 -5.61 2.14
N LEU A 55 2.46 -4.76 3.18
CA LEU A 55 3.36 -3.61 3.23
C LEU A 55 4.72 -3.91 3.89
N MET A 56 4.79 -4.94 4.74
CA MET A 56 5.95 -5.15 5.63
C MET A 56 6.76 -6.42 5.32
N PHE A 57 6.26 -7.36 4.49
CA PHE A 57 6.84 -8.71 4.36
C PHE A 57 7.20 -9.11 2.91
N GLY A 58 7.84 -8.20 2.18
CA GLY A 58 8.34 -8.48 0.82
C GLY A 58 7.22 -8.52 -0.23
N SER A 59 7.48 -9.17 -1.36
CA SER A 59 6.53 -9.26 -2.48
C SER A 59 5.30 -10.08 -2.09
N PRO A 60 4.09 -9.49 -2.03
CA PRO A 60 2.91 -10.21 -1.59
C PRO A 60 2.37 -11.14 -2.69
N ALA A 61 1.78 -12.27 -2.30
CA ALA A 61 1.10 -13.16 -3.24
C ALA A 61 -0.25 -12.61 -3.76
N ARG A 62 -0.85 -11.68 -3.02
CA ARG A 62 -2.08 -10.96 -3.40
C ARG A 62 -2.08 -9.56 -2.80
N LEU A 63 -2.80 -8.64 -3.45
CA LEU A 63 -3.00 -7.29 -2.93
C LEU A 63 -4.13 -7.25 -1.87
N SER A 64 -3.88 -6.55 -0.77
CA SER A 64 -4.87 -6.29 0.30
C SER A 64 -5.34 -4.83 0.22
N VAL A 65 -6.65 -4.62 0.21
CA VAL A 65 -7.27 -3.31 -0.11
C VAL A 65 -8.06 -2.67 1.03
N ASP A 66 -8.01 -3.27 2.22
CA ASP A 66 -8.70 -2.82 3.43
C ASP A 66 -7.72 -2.15 4.41
N LEU A 67 -8.20 -1.18 5.20
CA LEU A 67 -7.47 -0.54 6.31
C LEU A 67 -8.40 -0.33 7.50
#